data_AF-A0A2R4AKI1-F1
#
_entry.id   AF-A0A2R4AKI1-F1
#
_cell.length_a   1.000
_cell.length_b   1.000
_cell.length_c   1.000
_cell.angle_alpha   90.00
_cell.angle_beta   90.00
_cell.angle_gamma   90.00
#
_symmetry.space_group_name_H-M   'P 1'
#
loop_
_entity.id
_entity.type
_entity.pdbx_description
1 polymer ?
#
loop_
_entity_poly.entity_id
_entity_poly.type
_entity_poly.pdbx_seq_one_letter_code
_entity_poly.pdbx_strand_id
1 'polypeptide(L)'
;MPVISAFRARYWALIIRWALRFGYTVCLIGSTGTGKSYLIERTLPGRIIDARLLLVKNDWHGPVPFSLRGAKPGPVGIDESSSFSEETLRQNAENLKERGVVYTAQSIDKAAKVAANLPNRRVLLIMIGKT
;
A
#
# COMPACT_ATOMS: atom_id res chain seq x y z
N MET A 1 5.17 3.58 23.35
CA MET A 1 4.02 3.65 22.41
C MET A 1 2.79 3.11 23.14
N PRO A 2 1.66 3.84 23.21
CA PRO A 2 0.57 3.46 24.10
C PRO A 2 -0.12 2.18 23.60
N VAL A 3 -0.39 1.24 24.50
CA VAL A 3 -0.97 -0.09 24.24
C VAL A 3 -2.26 -0.03 23.38
N ILE A 4 -3.02 1.05 23.50
CA ILE A 4 -4.27 1.31 22.76
C ILE A 4 -4.03 1.42 21.24
N SER A 5 -2.89 1.98 20.80
CA SER A 5 -2.57 2.08 19.37
C SER A 5 -2.20 0.72 18.77
N ALA A 6 -1.54 -0.15 19.56
CA ALA A 6 -1.15 -1.49 19.14
C ALA A 6 -2.35 -2.43 18.99
N PHE A 7 -3.36 -2.32 19.85
CA PHE A 7 -4.60 -3.10 19.75
C PHE A 7 -5.44 -2.64 18.55
N ARG A 8 -5.62 -1.32 18.37
CA ARG A 8 -6.28 -0.76 17.18
C ARG A 8 -5.59 -1.20 15.89
N ALA A 9 -4.26 -1.18 15.84
CA ALA A 9 -3.52 -1.65 14.68
C ALA A 9 -3.71 -3.16 14.41
N ARG A 10 -3.83 -3.99 15.46
CA ARG A 10 -4.14 -5.42 15.32
C ARG A 10 -5.53 -5.66 14.75
N TYR A 11 -6.52 -4.93 15.25
CA TYR A 11 -7.90 -5.01 14.77
C TYR A 11 -8.01 -4.60 13.30
N TRP A 12 -7.43 -3.45 12.93
CA TRP A 12 -7.39 -3.01 11.53
C TRP A 12 -6.61 -3.98 10.64
N ALA A 13 -5.48 -4.52 11.09
CA ALA A 13 -4.74 -5.53 10.33
C ALA A 13 -5.56 -6.79 10.08
N LEU A 14 -6.43 -7.19 11.02
CA LEU A 14 -7.36 -8.31 10.82
C LEU A 14 -8.40 -7.97 9.74
N ILE A 15 -9.03 -6.80 9.83
CA ILE A 15 -10.00 -6.33 8.82
C ILE A 15 -9.38 -6.29 7.43
N ILE A 16 -8.18 -5.73 7.30
CA ILE A 16 -7.48 -5.60 6.02
C ILE A 16 -7.20 -6.99 5.44
N ARG A 17 -6.67 -7.93 6.24
CA ARG A 17 -6.45 -9.32 5.79
C ARG A 17 -7.74 -10.00 5.35
N TRP A 18 -8.84 -9.74 6.06
CA TRP A 18 -10.15 -10.28 5.70
C TRP A 18 -10.62 -9.69 4.36
N ALA A 19 -10.56 -8.36 4.20
CA ALA A 19 -10.92 -7.68 2.97
C ALA A 19 -10.12 -8.20 1.75
N LEU A 20 -8.81 -8.37 1.91
CA LEU A 20 -7.94 -8.96 0.88
C LEU A 20 -8.40 -10.37 0.46
N ARG A 21 -8.87 -11.19 1.42
CA ARG A 21 -9.39 -12.54 1.14
C ARG A 21 -10.67 -12.51 0.30
N PHE A 22 -11.45 -11.44 0.36
CA PHE A 22 -12.65 -11.24 -0.48
C PHE A 22 -12.36 -10.47 -1.78
N GLY A 23 -11.09 -10.32 -2.15
CA GLY A 23 -10.68 -9.66 -3.40
C GLY A 23 -10.82 -8.13 -3.37
N TYR A 24 -10.86 -7.52 -2.19
CA TYR A 24 -10.74 -6.07 -2.08
C TYR A 24 -9.27 -5.65 -2.16
N THR A 25 -9.01 -4.62 -2.94
CA THR A 25 -7.79 -3.83 -2.81
C THR A 25 -7.99 -2.82 -1.69
N VAL A 26 -7.03 -2.65 -0.80
CA VAL A 26 -7.14 -1.73 0.33
C VAL A 26 -6.23 -0.52 0.13
N CYS A 27 -6.79 0.68 0.24
CA CYS A 27 -6.04 1.92 0.25
C CYS A 27 -6.04 2.53 1.65
N LEU A 28 -4.85 2.82 2.18
CA LEU A 28 -4.69 3.56 3.42
C LEU A 28 -4.41 5.03 3.08
N ILE A 29 -5.34 5.92 3.41
CA ILE A 29 -5.24 7.36 3.11
C ILE A 29 -4.97 8.12 4.40
N GLY A 30 -3.99 9.01 4.41
CA GLY A 30 -3.73 9.90 5.54
C GLY A 30 -2.45 10.71 5.38
N SER A 31 -2.28 11.75 6.18
CA SER A 31 -1.07 12.59 6.16
C SER A 31 0.20 11.84 6.59
N THR A 32 1.37 12.43 6.37
CA THR A 32 2.65 11.87 6.81
C THR A 32 2.67 11.74 8.34
N GLY A 33 3.22 10.64 8.85
CA GLY A 33 3.30 10.41 10.30
C GLY A 33 2.03 9.82 10.95
N THR A 34 0.95 9.57 10.21
CA THR A 34 -0.29 8.97 10.77
C THR A 34 -0.21 7.47 11.04
N GLY A 35 0.92 6.83 10.75
CA GLY A 35 1.14 5.39 11.03
C GLY A 35 0.67 4.44 9.92
N LYS A 36 0.47 4.91 8.68
CA LYS A 36 0.16 4.05 7.52
C LYS A 36 1.19 2.93 7.34
N SER A 37 2.47 3.28 7.32
CA SER A 37 3.59 2.32 7.23
C SER A 37 3.64 1.35 8.41
N TYR A 38 3.24 1.80 9.61
CA TYR A 38 3.15 0.92 10.78
C TYR A 38 2.01 -0.10 10.63
N LEU A 39 0.85 0.33 10.12
CA LEU A 39 -0.29 -0.55 9.91
C LEU A 39 -0.05 -1.56 8.79
N ILE A 40 0.58 -1.15 7.68
CA ILE A 40 0.87 -2.05 6.56
C ILE A 40 1.89 -3.12 6.99
N GLU A 41 2.93 -2.77 7.75
CA GLU A 41 3.91 -3.75 8.30
C GLU A 41 3.26 -4.74 9.27
N ARG A 42 2.35 -4.27 10.13
CA ARG A 42 1.55 -5.14 11.00
C ARG A 42 0.60 -6.06 10.24
N THR A 43 0.16 -5.65 9.05
CA THR A 43 -0.78 -6.41 8.22
C THR A 43 -0.06 -7.45 7.38
N LEU A 44 1.05 -7.05 6.73
CA LEU A 44 1.79 -7.79 5.72
C LEU A 44 3.30 -7.79 6.05
N PRO A 45 3.73 -8.44 7.14
CA PRO A 45 5.10 -8.36 7.62
C PRO A 45 6.10 -8.88 6.57
N GLY A 46 7.11 -8.08 6.25
CA GLY A 46 8.14 -8.40 5.25
C GLY A 46 7.62 -8.62 3.82
N ARG A 47 6.45 -8.05 3.48
CA ARG A 47 5.83 -8.09 2.14
C ARG A 47 5.52 -6.69 1.60
N ILE A 48 6.31 -5.71 2.02
CA ILE A 48 6.14 -4.32 1.63
C ILE A 48 7.23 -3.90 0.65
N ILE A 49 6.79 -3.23 -0.40
CA ILE A 49 7.63 -2.59 -1.40
C ILE A 49 7.54 -1.09 -1.11
N ASP A 50 8.67 -0.51 -0.70
CA ASP A 50 8.76 0.89 -0.29
C ASP A 50 9.49 1.72 -1.37
N ALA A 51 8.79 2.69 -1.95
CA ALA A 51 9.38 3.57 -2.96
C ALA A 51 10.52 4.44 -2.40
N ARG A 52 10.53 4.73 -1.09
CA ARG A 52 11.53 5.61 -0.47
C ARG A 52 12.94 5.09 -0.63
N LEU A 53 13.14 3.78 -0.51
CA LEU A 53 14.46 3.17 -0.68
C LEU A 53 14.99 3.34 -2.11
N LEU A 54 14.10 3.35 -3.10
CA LEU A 54 14.46 3.55 -4.51
C LEU A 54 14.65 5.03 -4.82
N LEU A 55 13.84 5.92 -4.24
CA LEU A 55 14.02 7.36 -4.34
C LEU A 55 15.36 7.80 -3.76
N VAL A 56 15.74 7.30 -2.58
CA VAL A 56 17.04 7.61 -1.97
C VAL A 56 18.20 7.17 -2.87
N LYS A 57 18.09 6.01 -3.53
CA LYS A 57 19.09 5.55 -4.50
C LYS A 57 19.13 6.35 -5.80
N ASN A 58 18.07 7.11 -6.08
CA ASN A 58 17.91 7.92 -7.28
C ASN A 58 17.92 9.42 -6.96
N ASP A 59 18.60 9.83 -5.90
CA ASP A 59 18.73 11.23 -5.46
C ASP A 59 17.39 11.99 -5.35
N TRP A 60 16.35 11.30 -4.90
CA TRP A 60 14.97 11.81 -4.79
C TRP A 60 14.30 12.18 -6.11
N HIS A 61 14.88 11.79 -7.25
CA HIS A 61 14.23 11.91 -8.55
C HIS A 61 13.24 10.75 -8.77
N GLY A 62 12.02 11.10 -9.15
CA GLY A 62 10.96 10.16 -9.49
C GLY A 62 10.28 10.51 -10.82
N PRO A 63 9.44 9.61 -11.36
CA PRO A 63 8.98 8.37 -10.74
C PRO A 63 10.00 7.23 -10.78
N VAL A 64 9.97 6.35 -9.77
CA VAL A 64 10.86 5.17 -9.69
C VAL A 64 10.16 3.91 -10.21
N PRO A 65 10.88 2.92 -10.78
CA PRO A 65 10.27 1.71 -11.30
C PRO A 65 9.70 0.83 -10.17
N PHE A 66 8.49 0.31 -10.37
CA PHE A 66 7.89 -0.72 -9.51
C PHE A 66 8.29 -2.12 -9.98
N SER A 67 8.63 -3.01 -9.04
CA SER A 67 8.93 -4.41 -9.34
C SER A 67 8.50 -5.34 -8.22
N LEU A 68 7.89 -6.46 -8.59
CA LEU A 68 7.58 -7.58 -7.69
C LEU A 68 8.77 -8.54 -7.49
N ARG A 69 9.94 -8.27 -8.10
CA ARG A 69 11.10 -9.16 -8.01
C ARG A 69 11.57 -9.26 -6.55
N GLY A 70 11.61 -10.49 -6.02
CA GLY A 70 11.96 -10.75 -4.62
C GLY A 70 10.82 -10.56 -3.62
N ALA A 71 9.62 -10.17 -4.06
CA ALA A 71 8.45 -10.10 -3.19
C ALA A 71 7.98 -11.52 -2.81
N LYS A 72 7.81 -11.77 -1.51
CA LYS A 72 7.31 -13.06 -1.01
C LYS A 72 5.89 -13.33 -1.53
N PRO A 73 5.47 -14.61 -1.64
CA PRO A 73 4.12 -14.97 -2.04
C PRO A 73 3.00 -14.38 -1.14
N GLY A 74 1.82 -14.22 -1.73
CA GLY A 74 0.63 -13.67 -1.07
C GLY A 74 0.49 -12.15 -1.18
N PRO A 75 -0.37 -11.52 -0.36
CA PRO A 75 -0.68 -10.09 -0.49
C PRO A 75 0.53 -9.20 -0.26
N VAL A 76 0.57 -8.12 -1.04
CA VAL A 76 1.69 -7.17 -1.08
C VAL A 76 1.24 -5.80 -0.59
N GLY A 77 2.11 -5.18 0.22
CA GLY A 77 2.01 -3.79 0.61
C GLY A 77 2.83 -2.90 -0.32
N ILE A 78 2.27 -1.78 -0.77
CA ILE A 78 2.96 -0.76 -1.57
C ILE A 78 2.96 0.53 -0.75
N ASP A 79 4.13 0.91 -0.22
CA ASP A 79 4.28 2.14 0.55
C ASP A 79 4.82 3.28 -0.34
N GLU A 80 4.36 4.50 -0.06
CA GLU A 80 4.60 5.69 -0.87
C GLU A 80 4.24 5.46 -2.35
N SER A 81 3.04 4.89 -2.59
CA SER A 81 2.69 4.34 -3.89
C SER A 81 2.61 5.38 -5.02
N SER A 82 2.41 6.66 -4.69
CA SER A 82 2.41 7.76 -5.67
C SER A 82 3.76 8.06 -6.30
N SER A 83 4.86 7.52 -5.75
CA SER A 83 6.21 7.74 -6.27
C SER A 83 6.64 6.72 -7.33
N PHE A 84 5.85 5.66 -7.54
CA PHE A 84 6.13 4.66 -8.56
C PHE A 84 5.67 5.10 -9.95
N SER A 85 6.38 4.63 -10.98
CA SER A 85 6.00 4.83 -12.38
C SER A 85 4.71 4.07 -12.70
N GLU A 86 3.73 4.79 -13.26
CA GLU A 86 2.45 4.24 -13.68
C GLU A 86 2.61 3.09 -14.68
N GLU A 87 3.56 3.20 -15.61
CA GLU A 87 3.83 2.17 -16.61
C GLU A 87 4.25 0.85 -15.96
N THR A 88 5.21 0.92 -15.04
CA THR A 88 5.71 -0.28 -14.33
C THR A 88 4.66 -0.86 -13.38
N LEU A 89 3.80 -0.02 -12.79
CA LEU A 89 2.65 -0.49 -12.01
C LEU A 89 1.66 -1.26 -12.89
N ARG A 90 1.31 -0.71 -14.07
CA ARG A 90 0.40 -1.37 -15.04
C ARG A 90 0.99 -2.68 -15.55
N GLN A 91 2.29 -2.74 -15.84
CA GLN A 91 2.95 -3.97 -16.27
C GLN A 91 2.87 -5.08 -15.21
N ASN A 92 2.84 -4.71 -13.93
CA ASN A 92 2.71 -5.66 -12.82
C ASN A 92 1.24 -5.87 -12.37
N ALA A 93 0.27 -5.23 -13.01
CA ALA A 93 -1.13 -5.23 -12.61
C ALA A 93 -1.67 -6.66 -12.42
N GLU A 94 -1.64 -7.50 -13.46
CA GLU A 94 -2.22 -8.84 -13.38
C GLU A 94 -1.59 -9.69 -12.26
N ASN A 95 -0.27 -9.58 -12.05
CA ASN A 95 0.41 -10.26 -10.95
C ASN A 95 -0.03 -9.76 -9.56
N LEU A 96 -0.39 -8.47 -9.45
CA LEU A 96 -0.91 -7.86 -8.23
C LEU A 96 -2.35 -8.28 -7.94
N LYS A 97 -3.16 -8.46 -8.99
CA LYS A 97 -4.57 -8.91 -8.91
C LYS A 97 -4.70 -10.23 -8.16
N GLU A 98 -3.85 -11.20 -8.48
CA GLU A 98 -3.88 -12.54 -7.89
C GLU A 98 -3.37 -12.57 -6.45
N ARG A 99 -2.56 -11.57 -6.07
CA ARG A 99 -1.93 -11.49 -4.76
C ARG A 99 -2.78 -10.75 -3.73
N GLY A 100 -3.54 -9.76 -4.17
CA GLY A 100 -4.18 -8.78 -3.29
C GLY A 100 -3.21 -7.67 -2.88
N VAL A 101 -3.70 -6.44 -2.85
CA VAL A 101 -2.86 -5.25 -2.69
C VAL A 101 -3.36 -4.38 -1.54
N VAL A 102 -2.41 -3.92 -0.71
CA VAL A 102 -2.59 -2.79 0.20
C VAL A 102 -1.67 -1.68 -0.26
N TYR A 103 -2.17 -0.47 -0.47
CA TYR A 103 -1.32 0.66 -0.87
C TYR A 103 -1.59 1.91 -0.03
N THR A 104 -0.57 2.77 0.12
CA THR A 104 -0.68 3.99 0.93
C THR A 104 -0.74 5.24 0.06
N ALA A 105 -1.60 6.18 0.42
CA ALA A 105 -1.71 7.47 -0.25
C ALA A 105 -1.84 8.62 0.76
N GLN A 106 -1.43 9.81 0.35
CA GLN A 106 -1.54 11.01 1.19
C GLN A 106 -2.87 11.74 1.02
N SER A 107 -3.53 11.58 -0.13
CA SER A 107 -4.84 12.17 -0.44
C SER A 107 -5.68 11.22 -1.28
N ILE A 108 -6.99 11.50 -1.37
CA ILE A 108 -7.93 10.75 -2.20
C ILE A 108 -7.53 10.84 -3.68
N ASP A 109 -7.10 12.01 -4.16
CA ASP A 109 -6.69 12.18 -5.56
C ASP A 109 -5.48 11.30 -5.91
N LYS A 110 -4.48 11.26 -5.02
CA LYS A 110 -3.33 10.36 -5.18
C LYS A 110 -3.76 8.89 -5.12
N ALA A 111 -4.70 8.56 -4.24
CA ALA A 111 -5.24 7.21 -4.13
C ALA A 111 -5.96 6.76 -5.41
N ALA A 112 -6.73 7.65 -6.03
CA ALA A 112 -7.46 7.40 -7.28
C ALA A 112 -6.50 7.19 -8.46
N LYS A 113 -5.44 8.02 -8.56
CA LYS A 113 -4.40 7.85 -9.60
C LYS A 113 -3.72 6.48 -9.51
N VAL A 114 -3.37 6.03 -8.31
CA VAL A 114 -2.77 4.70 -8.11
C VAL A 114 -3.79 3.61 -8.41
N ALA A 115 -5.05 3.78 -7.97
CA ALA A 115 -6.12 2.82 -8.23
C ALA A 115 -6.38 2.60 -9.72
N ALA A 116 -6.28 3.64 -10.54
CA ALA A 116 -6.46 3.57 -11.99
C ALA A 116 -5.39 2.73 -12.70
N ASN A 117 -4.23 2.55 -12.07
CA ASN A 117 -3.11 1.77 -12.58
C ASN A 117 -3.07 0.34 -12.06
N LEU A 118 -3.99 -0.02 -11.15
CA LEU A 118 -4.10 -1.34 -10.55
C LEU A 118 -5.38 -2.02 -11.04
N PRO A 119 -5.39 -3.35 -11.21
CA PRO A 119 -6.57 -4.09 -11.67
C PRO A 119 -7.51 -4.32 -10.47
N ASN A 120 -8.16 -3.25 -10.04
CA ASN A 120 -9.01 -3.25 -8.87
C ASN A 120 -10.46 -3.43 -9.27
N ARG A 121 -11.11 -4.49 -8.77
CA ARG A 121 -12.57 -4.68 -8.95
C ARG A 121 -13.37 -4.00 -7.84
N ARG A 122 -12.82 -3.95 -6.63
CA ARG A 122 -13.39 -3.30 -5.44
C ARG A 122 -12.25 -2.69 -4.62
N VAL A 123 -12.37 -1.42 -4.27
CA VAL A 123 -11.37 -0.71 -3.44
C VAL A 123 -12.00 -0.34 -2.10
N LEU A 124 -11.38 -0.74 -1.00
CA LEU A 124 -11.71 -0.31 0.35
C LEU A 124 -10.78 0.83 0.74
N LEU A 125 -11.35 2.02 0.95
CA LEU A 125 -10.62 3.19 1.43
C LEU A 125 -10.68 3.23 2.96
N ILE A 126 -9.52 3.28 3.62
CA ILE A 126 -9.39 3.43 5.07
C ILE A 126 -8.68 4.75 5.34
N MET A 127 -9.42 5.70 5.90
CA MET A 127 -8.89 7.00 6.32
C MET A 127 -8.21 6.86 7.69
N ILE A 128 -6.94 7.28 7.79
CA ILE A 128 -6.12 7.19 9.00
C ILE A 128 -5.63 8.59 9.39
N GLY A 129 -6.10 9.06 10.54
CA GLY A 129 -5.86 10.41 11.05
C GLY A 129 -7.10 11.29 10.94
N LYS A 130 -7.06 12.48 11.56
CA LYS A 130 -8.05 13.52 11.29
C LYS A 130 -7.71 14.16 9.94
N THR A 131 -8.70 14.26 9.07
CA THR A 131 -8.69 15.16 7.91
C THR A 131 -8.53 16.60 8.35
#